data_AF-A0A1H3V3Y6-F1
#
_entry.id   AF-A0A1H3V3Y6-F1
#
_cell.length_a   1.000
_cell.length_b   1.000
_cell.length_c   1.000
_cell.angle_alpha   90.00
_cell.angle_beta   90.00
_cell.angle_gamma   90.00
#
_symmetry.space_group_name_H-M   'P 1'
#
loop_
_entity.id
_entity.type
_entity.pdbx_description
1 polymer ?
#
loop_
_entity_poly.entity_id
_entity_poly.type
_entity_poly.pdbx_seq_one_letter_code
_entity_poly.pdbx_strand_id
1 'polypeptide(L)' 'MYQWVKKYGDEALKDKRGHKKEEAKLTPEEQMKRQMKKLERDNERLRAENLFLKKLEEIERRQK' A
#
# COMPACT_ATOMS: atom_id res chain seq x y z
N MET A 1 -28.37 24.96 -9.35
CA MET A 1 -28.34 23.88 -8.34
C MET A 1 -28.89 22.61 -8.97
N TYR A 2 -28.16 21.50 -8.99
CA TYR A 2 -28.60 20.29 -9.71
C TYR A 2 -29.68 19.51 -8.96
N GLN A 3 -30.66 18.98 -9.70
CA GLN A 3 -31.86 18.33 -9.17
C GLN A 3 -31.58 17.02 -8.39
N TRP A 4 -30.50 16.32 -8.73
CA TRP A 4 -30.06 15.11 -8.02
C TRP A 4 -29.49 15.40 -6.63
N VAL A 5 -28.83 16.55 -6.44
CA VAL A 5 -28.34 17.01 -5.11
C VAL A 5 -29.52 17.24 -4.16
N LYS A 6 -30.60 17.85 -4.67
CA LYS A 6 -31.83 18.08 -3.88
C LYS A 6 -32.60 16.80 -3.57
N LYS A 7 -32.51 15.78 -4.44
CA LYS A 7 -33.23 14.51 -4.29
C LYS A 7 -32.58 13.56 -3.29
N TYR A 8 -31.26 13.52 -3.23
CA TYR A 8 -30.53 12.54 -2.41
C TYR A 8 -29.76 13.17 -1.25
N GLY A 9 -29.50 14.48 -1.27
CA GLY A 9 -28.69 15.17 -0.26
C GLY A 9 -27.21 14.78 -0.33
N ASP A 10 -26.33 15.70 0.08
CA ASP A 10 -24.87 15.52 -0.03
C ASP A 10 -24.36 14.28 0.74
N GLU A 11 -25.05 13.88 1.81
CA GLU A 11 -24.68 12.70 2.61
C GLU A 11 -24.96 11.36 1.93
N ALA A 12 -25.99 11.26 1.08
CA ALA A 12 -26.29 10.01 0.36
C ALA A 12 -25.44 9.86 -0.91
N LEU A 13 -24.83 10.96 -1.37
CA LEU A 13 -23.87 10.99 -2.48
C LEU A 13 -22.42 10.72 -2.02
N LYS A 14 -22.16 10.67 -0.71
CA LYS A 14 -20.85 10.22 -0.19
C LYS A 14 -20.67 8.76 -0.55
N ASP A 15 -19.73 8.49 -1.46
CA ASP A 15 -19.33 7.14 -1.82
C ASP A 15 -18.70 6.45 -0.60
N LYS A 16 -19.40 5.45 -0.06
CA LYS A 16 -18.91 4.63 1.07
C LYS A 16 -18.11 3.41 0.63
N ARG A 17 -17.91 3.21 -0.68
CA ARG A 17 -17.15 2.09 -1.21
C ARG A 17 -15.65 2.37 -1.02
N GLY A 18 -14.91 1.36 -0.60
CA GLY A 18 -13.49 1.49 -0.31
C GLY A 18 -13.15 2.03 1.08
N HIS A 19 -14.13 2.27 1.96
CA HIS A 19 -13.82 2.48 3.38
C HIS A 19 -13.15 1.23 3.93
N LYS A 20 -11.86 1.36 4.30
CA LYS A 20 -11.17 0.40 5.16
C LYS A 20 -12.05 0.18 6.38
N LYS A 21 -12.39 -1.09 6.69
CA LYS A 21 -12.90 -1.44 8.02
C LYS A 21 -11.99 -0.76 9.06
N GLU A 22 -12.60 -0.03 9.99
CA GLU A 22 -11.91 0.57 11.14
C GLU A 22 -10.97 -0.47 11.74
N GLU A 23 -9.73 -0.06 12.04
CA GLU A 23 -8.69 -0.97 12.53
C GLU A 23 -9.11 -1.70 13.81
N ALA A 24 -10.06 -1.14 14.56
CA ALA A 24 -10.68 -1.70 15.75
C ALA A 24 -11.60 -2.92 15.52
N LYS A 25 -12.08 -3.17 14.30
CA LYS A 25 -12.90 -4.37 13.96
C LYS A 25 -12.12 -5.46 13.25
N LEU A 26 -10.82 -5.27 13.08
CA LEU A 26 -9.96 -6.20 12.37
C LEU A 26 -9.54 -7.32 13.31
N THR A 27 -9.83 -8.57 12.96
CA THR A 27 -9.36 -9.72 13.76
C THR A 27 -7.81 -9.71 13.79
N PRO A 28 -7.18 -10.26 14.85
CA PRO A 28 -5.72 -10.30 14.94
C PRO A 28 -5.06 -10.92 13.69
N GLU A 29 -5.70 -11.92 13.10
CA GLU A 29 -5.27 -12.57 11.86
C GLU A 29 -5.27 -11.62 10.65
N GLU A 30 -6.30 -10.79 10.48
CA GLU A 30 -6.38 -9.83 9.40
C GLU A 30 -5.32 -8.72 9.55
N GLN A 31 -5.00 -8.30 10.78
CA GLN A 31 -3.91 -7.36 11.05
C GLN A 31 -2.56 -7.96 10.70
N MET A 32 -2.35 -9.22 11.11
CA MET A 32 -1.11 -9.95 10.83
C MET A 32 -0.92 -10.16 9.33
N LYS A 33 -1.96 -10.53 8.58
CA LYS A 33 -1.90 -10.62 7.11
C LYS A 33 -1.54 -9.28 6.45
N ARG A 34 -2.06 -8.16 6.95
CA ARG A 34 -1.70 -6.81 6.46
C ARG A 34 -0.24 -6.47 6.73
N GLN A 35 0.25 -6.75 7.93
CA GLN A 35 1.65 -6.53 8.30
C GLN A 35 2.58 -7.41 7.47
N MET A 36 2.24 -8.69 7.29
CA MET A 36 2.99 -9.63 6.47
C MET A 36 3.11 -9.13 5.02
N LYS A 37 2.01 -8.68 4.42
CA LYS A 37 2.02 -8.11 3.06
C LYS A 37 2.87 -6.83 2.95
N LYS A 38 2.86 -5.99 3.99
CA LYS A 38 3.71 -4.80 4.04
C LYS A 38 5.19 -5.17 4.11
N LEU A 39 5.54 -6.10 5.00
CA LEU A 39 6.90 -6.60 5.18
C LEU A 39 7.42 -7.28 3.92
N GLU A 40 6.60 -8.07 3.23
CA GLU A 40 6.97 -8.74 1.98
C GLU A 40 7.35 -7.74 0.89
N ARG A 41 6.55 -6.68 0.73
CA ARG A 41 6.84 -5.58 -0.21
C ARG A 41 8.12 -4.83 0.14
N ASP A 42 8.33 -4.55 1.43
CA ASP A 42 9.54 -3.90 1.90
C ASP A 42 10.77 -4.78 1.68
N ASN A 43 10.64 -6.10 1.87
CA ASN A 43 11.71 -7.06 1.63
C ASN A 43 12.08 -7.15 0.14
N GLU A 44 11.07 -7.19 -0.74
CA GLU A 44 11.29 -7.18 -2.19
C GLU A 44 12.04 -5.92 -2.64
N ARG A 45 11.62 -4.75 -2.14
CA ARG A 45 12.32 -3.48 -2.40
C ARG A 45 13.78 -3.54 -1.94
N LEU A 46 14.03 -3.99 -0.71
CA LEU A 46 15.38 -4.11 -0.16
C LEU A 46 16.24 -5.12 -0.93
N ARG A 47 15.65 -6.20 -1.46
CA ARG A 47 16.38 -7.15 -2.32
C ARG A 47 16.82 -6.50 -3.62
N ALA A 48 15.95 -5.71 -4.25
CA ALA A 48 16.29 -4.97 -5.47
C ALA A 48 17.40 -3.94 -5.22
N GLU A 49 17.32 -3.18 -4.12
CA GLU A 49 18.36 -2.22 -3.72
C GLU A 49 19.71 -2.91 -3.47
N ASN A 50 19.72 -4.02 -2.73
CA ASN A 50 20.93 -4.81 -2.50
C ASN A 50 21.53 -5.37 -3.80
N LEU A 51 20.68 -5.87 -4.70
CA LEU A 51 21.14 -6.41 -5.99
C LEU A 51 21.78 -5.30 -6.84
N PHE A 52 21.17 -4.11 -6.84
CA PHE A 52 21.70 -2.95 -7.54
C PHE A 52 23.07 -2.54 -6.99
N LEU A 53 23.21 -2.42 -5.67
CA LEU A 53 24.49 -2.08 -5.03
C LEU A 53 25.59 -3.11 -5.36
N LYS A 54 25.28 -4.40 -5.26
CA LYS A 54 26.22 -5.46 -5.64
C LYS A 54 26.68 -5.36 -7.09
N LYS A 55 25.79 -4.95 -7.99
CA LYS A 55 26.13 -4.78 -9.40
C LYS A 55 27.09 -3.60 -9.62
N LEU A 56 26.90 -2.51 -8.88
CA LEU A 56 27.81 -1.37 -8.92
C LEU A 56 29.20 -1.75 -8.40
N GLU A 57 29.28 -2.41 -7.24
CA GLU A 57 30.56 -2.90 -6.71
C GLU A 57 31.30 -3.81 -7.69
N GLU A 58 30.58 -4.68 -8.40
CA GLU A 58 31.16 -5.56 -9.42
C GLU A 58 31.77 -4.75 -10.58
N ILE A 59 31.09 -3.70 -11.05
CA ILE A 59 31.57 -2.84 -12.14
C ILE A 59 32.83 -2.09 -11.69
N GLU A 60 32.82 -1.52 -10.49
CA GLU A 60 33.98 -0.82 -9.92
C GLU A 60 35.19 -1.75 -9.78
N ARG A 61 34.98 -3.01 -9.35
CA ARG A 61 36.06 -4.01 -9.28
C ARG A 61 36.64 -4.39 -10.63
N ARG A 62 35.84 -4.38 -11.71
CA ARG A 62 36.32 -4.69 -13.07
C ARG A 62 37.07 -3.53 -13.72
N GLN A 63 36.82 -2.29 -13.27
CA GLN A 63 37.49 -1.10 -13.77
C GLN A 63 38.85 -0.87 -13.10
N LYS A 64 39.12 -1.56 -11.99
CA LYS A 64 40.37 -1.50 -11.23
C LYS A 64 41.31 -2.63 -11.63
#